data_AF-A0AAN9ATH6-F1
#
_entry.id   AF-A0AAN9ATH6-F1
#
_cell.length_a   1.000
_cell.length_b   1.000
_cell.length_c   1.000
_cell.angle_alpha   90.00
_cell.angle_beta   90.00
_cell.angle_gamma   90.00
#
_symmetry.space_group_name_H-M   'P 1'
#
loop_
_entity.id
_entity.type
_entity.pdbx_description
1 polymer ?
#
loop_
_entity_poly.entity_id
_entity_poly.type
_entity_poly.pdbx_seq_one_letter_code
_entity_poly.pdbx_strand_id
1 'polypeptide(L)'
;MNWKVPVPLTPTIDVGVTTTDDSTTQCKDFVLSRTKAVLDMDQIQGNIGTEGAWVYKLGEMTASAEQACLNWYYKNDGLNDQRKKVFGLLPKCPCVQSYTNRMEAFGIWAFDTYRNGLQDGKRMSCYHLTRAASQSFYPFGKECCYKYDRSEPSNEIYLLVQDKPDAATLTAYNPFFPETYRHYVQEDKMAYDDCCLKSNSLLCDKFYELRPVGDCESDPPFVFAWLCCDIVTLDERGYTFNGWGEYTMVTASSPVAFTLQARTDLVETESGKLSNATVFTAFGAEENPTRVFFGLDPNTKNCNNTYYPS
;
A
#
# COMPACT_ATOMS: atom_id res chain seq x y z
N MET A 1 -45.03 -13.58 19.68
CA MET A 1 -44.06 -14.59 20.13
C MET A 1 -42.84 -13.82 20.64
N ASN A 2 -42.64 -13.74 21.97
CA ASN A 2 -41.83 -14.69 22.77
C ASN A 2 -40.33 -14.40 22.58
N TRP A 3 -39.46 -14.02 23.55
CA TRP A 3 -39.48 -13.88 25.01
C TRP A 3 -38.29 -12.97 25.46
N LYS A 4 -38.32 -12.53 26.73
CA LYS A 4 -37.33 -11.74 27.53
C LYS A 4 -35.93 -12.41 27.62
N VAL A 5 -34.86 -11.73 28.09
CA VAL A 5 -34.33 -11.62 29.49
C VAL A 5 -32.83 -11.15 29.38
N PRO A 6 -32.07 -10.57 30.36
CA PRO A 6 -32.29 -9.68 31.52
C PRO A 6 -31.39 -8.40 31.52
N VAL A 7 -31.71 -7.42 32.38
CA VAL A 7 -30.71 -6.55 33.08
C VAL A 7 -30.50 -7.23 34.45
N PRO A 8 -29.34 -7.24 35.16
CA PRO A 8 -28.24 -6.26 35.15
C PRO A 8 -26.83 -6.89 35.20
N LEU A 9 -25.80 -6.06 35.03
CA LEU A 9 -24.63 -6.01 35.93
C LEU A 9 -23.85 -4.75 35.54
N THR A 10 -24.05 -3.70 36.33
CA THR A 10 -23.19 -2.52 36.39
C THR A 10 -21.74 -2.95 36.58
N PRO A 11 -20.78 -2.51 35.75
CA PRO A 11 -19.42 -2.40 36.21
C PRO A 11 -19.30 -1.10 37.01
N THR A 12 -19.27 -1.21 38.33
CA THR A 12 -18.52 -0.24 39.14
C THR A 12 -17.08 -0.29 38.65
N ILE A 13 -16.58 0.84 38.16
CA ILE A 13 -15.17 0.98 37.85
C ILE A 13 -14.51 1.57 39.10
N ASP A 14 -13.87 0.71 39.89
CA ASP A 14 -12.88 1.10 40.87
C ASP A 14 -11.55 1.33 40.15
N VAL A 15 -11.08 2.57 40.12
CA VAL A 15 -9.77 2.91 39.57
C VAL A 15 -8.77 3.02 40.73
N GLY A 16 -7.86 2.06 40.80
CA GLY A 16 -6.70 2.09 41.69
C GLY A 16 -5.41 1.85 40.89
N VAL A 17 -4.33 2.54 41.26
CA VAL A 17 -2.98 2.23 40.77
C VAL A 17 -2.20 1.62 41.92
N THR A 18 -1.75 0.38 41.74
CA THR A 18 -0.78 -0.28 42.62
C THR A 18 0.56 -0.30 41.91
N THR A 19 1.56 0.32 42.54
CA THR A 19 2.95 -0.11 42.41
C THR A 19 3.19 -1.12 43.52
N THR A 20 3.87 -2.21 43.21
CA THR A 20 4.30 -3.25 44.16
C THR A 20 5.14 -2.64 45.27
N ASP A 21 4.49 -2.19 46.34
CA ASP A 21 4.63 -2.66 47.71
C ASP A 21 3.84 -1.70 48.61
N ASP A 22 3.07 -2.31 49.50
CA ASP A 22 2.27 -1.73 50.57
C ASP A 22 0.95 -0.99 50.27
N SER A 23 0.03 -1.34 51.16
CA SER A 23 -1.38 -1.00 51.20
C SER A 23 -1.69 0.50 51.41
N THR A 24 -2.90 0.88 50.99
CA THR A 24 -3.67 2.11 51.28
C THR A 24 -3.42 3.33 50.37
N THR A 25 -4.19 3.43 49.29
CA THR A 25 -4.30 4.66 48.48
C THR A 25 -5.46 5.51 48.98
N GLN A 26 -5.16 6.61 49.67
CA GLN A 26 -6.03 7.79 49.66
C GLN A 26 -5.90 8.46 48.29
N CYS A 27 -7.02 8.64 47.59
CA CYS A 27 -7.08 9.49 46.39
C CYS A 27 -6.69 10.92 46.77
N LYS A 28 -5.64 11.46 46.15
CA LYS A 28 -5.30 12.90 46.23
C LYS A 28 -5.53 13.55 44.87
N ASP A 29 -6.13 14.74 44.94
CA ASP A 29 -6.39 15.61 43.78
C ASP A 29 -5.14 15.81 42.91
N PHE A 30 -5.36 15.73 41.60
CA PHE A 30 -4.34 16.11 40.61
C PHE A 30 -4.27 17.64 40.56
N VAL A 31 -3.25 18.20 41.22
CA VAL A 31 -3.06 19.65 41.46
C VAL A 31 -2.95 20.50 40.17
N LEU A 32 -2.87 19.88 38.99
CA LEU A 32 -2.77 20.57 37.70
C LEU A 32 -4.10 20.75 36.94
N SER A 33 -5.20 20.11 37.35
CA SER A 33 -6.52 20.29 36.72
C SER A 33 -7.47 21.04 37.66
N ARG A 34 -7.42 22.37 37.65
CA ARG A 34 -8.35 23.24 38.41
C ARG A 34 -9.76 23.31 37.80
N THR A 35 -10.25 22.24 37.20
CA THR A 35 -11.55 22.24 36.50
C THR A 35 -12.46 21.18 37.09
N LYS A 36 -13.19 21.56 38.16
CA LYS A 36 -14.33 20.78 38.69
C LYS A 36 -15.35 20.45 37.60
N ALA A 37 -15.43 21.26 36.55
CA ALA A 37 -16.30 21.05 35.39
C ALA A 37 -16.11 19.67 34.73
N VAL A 38 -14.90 19.09 34.74
CA VAL A 38 -14.63 17.75 34.16
C VAL A 38 -15.39 16.64 34.89
N LEU A 39 -15.72 16.83 36.17
CA LEU A 39 -16.45 15.85 36.98
C LEU A 39 -17.95 15.80 36.66
N ASP A 40 -18.49 16.84 36.05
CA ASP A 40 -19.92 16.96 35.71
C ASP A 40 -20.13 16.96 34.18
N MET A 41 -19.09 16.61 33.42
CA MET A 41 -19.08 16.74 31.95
C MET A 41 -19.86 15.65 31.22
N ASP A 42 -20.07 14.50 31.86
CA ASP A 42 -20.95 13.41 31.41
C ASP A 42 -22.45 13.80 31.48
N GLN A 43 -22.78 14.84 32.25
CA GLN A 43 -24.14 15.38 32.38
C GLN A 43 -24.45 16.51 31.38
N ILE A 44 -23.48 16.87 30.52
CA ILE A 44 -23.64 17.94 29.53
C ILE A 44 -24.14 17.33 28.21
N GLN A 45 -25.39 17.64 27.85
CA GLN A 45 -25.96 17.25 26.57
C GLN A 45 -25.25 17.97 25.41
N GLY A 46 -24.78 17.19 24.43
CA GLY A 46 -24.17 17.74 23.22
C GLY A 46 -25.20 18.29 22.22
N ASN A 47 -24.74 18.81 21.08
CA ASN A 47 -25.58 19.43 20.03
C ASN A 47 -26.65 18.50 19.40
N ILE A 48 -26.67 17.22 19.76
CA ILE A 48 -27.65 16.21 19.32
C ILE A 48 -28.63 15.79 20.43
N GLY A 49 -28.61 16.46 21.58
CA GLY A 49 -29.53 16.20 22.70
C GLY A 49 -29.26 14.93 23.49
N THR A 50 -28.13 14.25 23.23
CA THR A 50 -27.67 13.08 23.98
C THR A 50 -26.37 13.39 24.72
N GLU A 51 -26.22 12.81 25.90
CA GLU A 51 -24.95 12.78 26.63
C GLU A 51 -23.93 12.02 25.79
N GLY A 52 -22.78 12.65 25.52
CA GLY A 52 -21.74 12.13 24.63
C GLY A 52 -20.49 11.70 25.40
N ALA A 53 -19.79 10.69 24.91
CA ALA A 53 -18.49 10.29 25.43
C ALA A 53 -17.38 11.15 24.81
N TRP A 54 -16.49 11.69 25.65
CA TRP A 54 -15.30 12.41 25.22
C TRP A 54 -14.07 11.53 25.40
N VAL A 55 -13.32 11.31 24.31
CA VAL A 55 -12.07 10.55 24.33
C VAL A 55 -10.90 11.53 24.41
N TYR A 56 -10.15 11.49 25.53
CA TYR A 56 -8.95 12.29 25.70
C TYR A 56 -7.70 11.43 25.52
N LYS A 57 -6.72 11.94 24.77
CA LYS A 57 -5.37 11.36 24.74
C LYS A 57 -4.68 11.65 26.07
N LEU A 58 -4.56 10.62 26.92
CA LEU A 58 -3.99 10.73 28.28
C LEU A 58 -2.45 10.88 28.32
N GLY A 59 -1.78 10.77 27.17
CA GLY A 59 -0.34 10.93 27.02
C GLY A 59 0.22 10.02 25.93
N GLU A 60 1.51 10.20 25.62
CA GLU A 60 2.28 9.23 24.83
C GLU A 60 3.13 8.43 25.82
N MET A 61 2.79 7.16 26.06
CA MET A 61 3.75 6.25 26.64
C MET A 61 4.74 5.91 25.53
N THR A 62 6.02 6.21 25.73
CA THR A 62 7.08 5.72 24.85
C THR A 62 7.14 4.21 24.99
N ALA A 63 6.40 3.50 24.14
CA ALA A 63 6.48 2.05 24.03
C ALA A 63 7.93 1.66 23.75
N SER A 64 8.42 0.59 24.39
CA SER A 64 9.68 -0.03 23.95
C SER A 64 9.54 -0.45 22.48
N ALA A 65 10.66 -0.57 21.76
CA ALA A 65 10.65 -1.04 20.38
C ALA A 65 9.97 -2.42 20.26
N GLU A 66 10.16 -3.30 21.25
CA GLU A 66 9.52 -4.61 21.30
C GLU A 66 7.99 -4.49 21.39
N GLN A 67 7.49 -3.63 22.27
CA GLN A 67 6.05 -3.41 22.41
C GLN A 67 5.47 -2.72 21.18
N ALA A 68 6.20 -1.79 20.56
CA ALA A 68 5.79 -1.13 19.32
C ALA A 68 5.66 -2.13 18.17
N CYS A 69 6.64 -3.04 18.02
CA CYS A 69 6.61 -4.13 17.05
C CYS A 69 5.41 -5.06 17.28
N LEU A 70 5.18 -5.51 18.52
CA LEU A 70 4.06 -6.39 18.84
C LEU A 70 2.70 -5.73 18.60
N ASN A 71 2.55 -4.46 18.98
CA ASN A 71 1.33 -3.70 18.71
C ASN A 71 1.07 -3.57 17.20
N TRP A 72 2.11 -3.26 16.43
CA TRP A 72 2.02 -3.22 14.97
C TRP A 72 1.63 -4.58 14.39
N TYR A 73 2.24 -5.67 14.88
CA TYR A 73 1.97 -7.02 14.42
C TYR A 73 0.50 -7.39 14.62
N TYR A 74 -0.02 -7.28 15.85
CA TYR A 74 -1.41 -7.65 16.13
C TYR A 74 -2.42 -6.77 15.41
N LYS A 75 -2.11 -5.49 15.21
CA LYS A 75 -2.93 -4.59 14.38
C LYS A 75 -3.01 -5.06 12.92
N ASN A 76 -1.90 -5.55 12.38
CA ASN A 76 -1.78 -5.88 10.96
C ASN A 76 -2.10 -7.36 10.65
N ASP A 77 -2.05 -8.25 11.64
CA ASP A 77 -2.33 -9.68 11.49
C ASP A 77 -3.76 -9.94 10.98
N GLY A 78 -4.74 -9.21 11.51
CA GLY A 78 -6.13 -9.27 11.04
C GLY A 78 -6.35 -8.86 9.58
N LEU A 79 -5.36 -8.19 8.95
CA LEU A 79 -5.39 -7.78 7.55
C LEU A 79 -4.55 -8.69 6.65
N ASN A 80 -3.81 -9.63 7.21
CA ASN A 80 -2.78 -10.40 6.52
C ASN A 80 -3.34 -11.22 5.36
N ASP A 81 -4.46 -11.93 5.58
CA ASP A 81 -5.08 -12.77 4.55
C ASP A 81 -5.56 -11.98 3.33
N GLN A 82 -6.07 -10.76 3.55
CA GLN A 82 -6.49 -9.88 2.46
C GLN A 82 -5.28 -9.37 1.68
N ARG A 83 -4.23 -8.96 2.40
CA ARG A 83 -3.00 -8.42 1.78
C ARG A 83 -2.21 -9.47 1.02
N LYS A 84 -2.10 -10.70 1.54
CA LYS A 84 -1.41 -11.82 0.86
C LYS A 84 -1.93 -12.06 -0.55
N LYS A 85 -3.24 -11.90 -0.79
CA LYS A 85 -3.84 -12.03 -2.13
C LYS A 85 -3.28 -10.99 -3.10
N VAL A 86 -3.17 -9.74 -2.68
CA VAL A 86 -2.66 -8.65 -3.54
C VAL A 86 -1.14 -8.73 -3.67
N PHE A 87 -0.45 -9.07 -2.59
CA PHE A 87 1.00 -9.26 -2.56
C PHE A 87 1.49 -10.33 -3.56
N GLY A 88 0.72 -11.40 -3.74
CA GLY A 88 1.00 -12.41 -4.76
C GLY A 88 0.88 -11.92 -6.21
N LEU A 89 0.20 -10.79 -6.44
CA LEU A 89 0.02 -10.19 -7.77
C LEU A 89 1.07 -9.12 -8.08
N LEU A 90 1.77 -8.59 -7.07
CA LEU A 90 2.81 -7.57 -7.27
C LEU A 90 3.98 -8.14 -8.07
N PRO A 91 4.55 -7.38 -9.03
CA PRO A 91 5.72 -7.81 -9.80
C PRO A 91 6.83 -8.36 -8.91
N LYS A 92 7.39 -9.51 -9.29
CA LYS A 92 8.50 -10.14 -8.54
C LYS A 92 9.76 -9.29 -8.66
N CYS A 93 10.59 -9.30 -7.61
CA CYS A 93 11.91 -8.71 -7.68
C CYS A 93 12.76 -9.51 -8.68
N PRO A 94 13.50 -8.89 -9.60
CA PRO A 94 14.51 -9.59 -10.38
C PRO A 94 15.55 -10.24 -9.46
N CYS A 95 16.07 -11.43 -9.81
CA CYS A 95 17.11 -12.07 -9.00
C CYS A 95 18.46 -11.32 -9.05
N VAL A 96 18.71 -10.58 -10.12
CA VAL A 96 19.97 -9.85 -10.37
C VAL A 96 19.68 -8.37 -10.61
N GLN A 97 20.46 -7.50 -9.95
CA GLN A 97 20.26 -6.03 -10.02
C GLN A 97 20.33 -5.47 -11.44
N SER A 98 21.13 -6.06 -12.33
CA SER A 98 21.28 -5.57 -13.70
C SER A 98 19.97 -5.60 -14.49
N TYR A 99 19.03 -6.49 -14.15
CA TYR A 99 17.67 -6.47 -14.69
C TYR A 99 16.83 -5.35 -14.08
N THR A 100 16.95 -5.11 -12.77
CA THR A 100 16.29 -4.00 -12.08
C THR A 100 16.71 -2.65 -12.67
N ASN A 101 18.00 -2.44 -12.92
CA ASN A 101 18.52 -1.22 -13.57
C ASN A 101 17.95 -1.03 -14.99
N ARG A 102 17.73 -2.12 -15.74
CA ARG A 102 17.05 -2.03 -17.05
C ARG A 102 15.57 -1.66 -16.86
N MET A 103 14.89 -2.34 -15.94
CA MET A 103 13.48 -2.12 -15.62
C MET A 103 13.20 -0.73 -15.01
N GLU A 104 14.21 -0.09 -14.41
CA GLU A 104 14.17 1.31 -14.01
C GLU A 104 14.05 2.25 -15.22
N ALA A 105 14.78 1.98 -16.31
CA ALA A 105 14.60 2.70 -17.57
C ALA A 105 13.19 2.52 -18.18
N PHE A 106 12.51 1.41 -17.85
CA PHE A 106 11.13 1.14 -18.23
C PHE A 106 10.10 1.67 -17.22
N GLY A 107 10.54 2.29 -16.12
CA GLY A 107 9.70 2.83 -15.07
C GLY A 107 9.03 1.82 -14.16
N ILE A 108 9.51 0.58 -14.08
CA ILE A 108 8.92 -0.41 -13.18
C ILE A 108 9.45 -0.24 -11.75
N TRP A 109 10.76 -0.07 -11.64
CA TRP A 109 11.48 0.13 -10.37
C TRP A 109 12.12 1.50 -10.35
N ALA A 110 12.26 2.10 -9.17
CA ALA A 110 13.06 3.30 -8.99
C ALA A 110 14.04 3.06 -7.84
N PHE A 111 15.28 3.49 -8.06
CA PHE A 111 16.26 3.55 -6.98
C PHE A 111 15.72 4.43 -5.84
N ASP A 112 15.78 3.91 -4.61
CA ASP A 112 15.42 4.67 -3.41
C ASP A 112 16.66 5.07 -2.65
N THR A 113 17.41 4.08 -2.15
CA THR A 113 18.53 4.35 -1.28
C THR A 113 19.56 3.22 -1.26
N TYR A 114 20.71 3.54 -0.67
CA TYR A 114 21.67 2.54 -0.25
C TYR A 114 21.47 2.23 1.23
N ARG A 115 21.41 0.96 1.59
CA ARG A 115 21.40 0.48 2.98
C ARG A 115 22.65 -0.33 3.27
N ASN A 116 23.14 -0.28 4.51
CA ASN A 116 24.18 -1.22 4.95
C ASN A 116 23.47 -2.45 5.54
N GLY A 117 23.88 -3.63 5.09
CA GLY A 117 23.36 -4.90 5.61
C GLY A 117 23.64 -5.02 7.09
N LEU A 118 22.64 -5.40 7.85
CA LEU A 118 22.71 -5.55 9.30
C LEU A 118 23.59 -6.73 9.71
N GLN A 119 23.68 -7.75 8.86
CA GLN A 119 24.48 -8.94 9.17
C GLN A 119 25.99 -8.75 8.97
N ASP A 120 26.41 -8.04 7.92
CA ASP A 120 27.83 -7.96 7.51
C ASP A 120 28.32 -6.54 7.19
N GLY A 121 27.49 -5.52 7.39
CA GLY A 121 27.82 -4.11 7.14
C GLY A 121 28.01 -3.74 5.68
N LYS A 122 27.82 -4.66 4.73
CA LYS A 122 28.05 -4.38 3.31
C LYS A 122 26.92 -3.54 2.72
N ARG A 123 27.29 -2.63 1.82
CA ARG A 123 26.34 -1.77 1.11
C ARG A 123 25.43 -2.58 0.18
N MET A 124 24.16 -2.24 0.19
CA MET A 124 23.08 -2.80 -0.61
C MET A 124 22.38 -1.67 -1.35
N SER A 125 21.95 -1.94 -2.58
CA SER A 125 21.16 -1.00 -3.38
C SER A 125 19.70 -1.42 -3.32
N CYS A 126 18.82 -0.53 -2.86
CA CYS A 126 17.41 -0.82 -2.67
C CYS A 126 16.54 -0.01 -3.65
N TYR A 127 15.53 -0.68 -4.18
CA TYR A 127 14.63 -0.17 -5.20
C TYR A 127 13.19 -0.41 -4.78
N HIS A 128 12.31 0.53 -5.06
CA HIS A 128 10.87 0.38 -4.84
C HIS A 128 10.11 0.34 -6.18
N LEU A 129 8.97 -0.34 -6.21
CA LEU A 129 8.04 -0.25 -7.34
C LEU A 129 7.66 1.21 -7.57
N THR A 130 7.67 1.69 -8.81
CA THR A 130 7.23 3.06 -9.09
C THR A 130 5.73 3.23 -8.88
N ARG A 131 5.29 4.49 -8.86
CA ARG A 131 3.87 4.84 -8.91
C ARG A 131 3.15 4.18 -10.09
N ALA A 132 3.73 4.29 -11.29
CA ALA A 132 3.14 3.76 -12.51
C ALA A 132 2.97 2.23 -12.46
N ALA A 133 3.98 1.51 -11.98
CA ALA A 133 3.93 0.05 -11.90
C ALA A 133 3.07 -0.51 -10.75
N SER A 134 2.73 0.33 -9.76
CA SER A 134 1.93 -0.08 -8.59
C SER A 134 0.51 0.51 -8.59
N GLN A 135 0.13 1.32 -9.59
CA GLN A 135 -1.16 2.00 -9.64
C GLN A 135 -2.34 1.02 -9.58
N SER A 136 -2.23 -0.13 -10.28
CA SER A 136 -3.25 -1.20 -10.27
C SER A 136 -3.36 -1.94 -8.92
N PHE A 137 -2.38 -1.73 -8.04
CA PHE A 137 -2.26 -2.39 -6.74
C PHE A 137 -2.28 -1.37 -5.59
N TYR A 138 -2.77 -0.16 -5.85
CA TYR A 138 -2.83 0.88 -4.82
C TYR A 138 -3.51 0.37 -3.54
N PRO A 139 -2.95 0.62 -2.34
CA PRO A 139 -1.76 1.43 -2.06
C PRO A 139 -0.44 0.63 -1.98
N PHE A 140 -0.47 -0.66 -2.27
CA PHE A 140 0.62 -1.59 -1.96
C PHE A 140 1.88 -1.38 -2.79
N GLY A 141 3.02 -1.77 -2.22
CA GLY A 141 4.32 -1.68 -2.87
C GLY A 141 5.22 -2.89 -2.59
N LYS A 142 6.44 -2.80 -3.11
CA LYS A 142 7.50 -3.79 -2.89
C LYS A 142 8.85 -3.09 -2.93
N GLU A 143 9.75 -3.56 -2.08
CA GLU A 143 11.15 -3.17 -2.04
C GLU A 143 12.03 -4.36 -2.42
N CYS A 144 13.00 -4.12 -3.30
CA CYS A 144 14.00 -5.09 -3.71
C CYS A 144 15.39 -4.55 -3.36
N CYS A 145 16.13 -5.25 -2.51
CA CYS A 145 17.49 -4.89 -2.13
C CYS A 145 18.50 -5.88 -2.68
N TYR A 146 19.58 -5.35 -3.23
CA TYR A 146 20.62 -6.13 -3.90
C TYR A 146 21.97 -5.89 -3.26
N LYS A 147 22.71 -6.97 -3.06
CA LYS A 147 24.02 -6.95 -2.42
C LYS A 147 25.06 -7.60 -3.32
N TYR A 148 26.26 -7.06 -3.30
CA TYR A 148 27.40 -7.62 -4.00
C TYR A 148 27.75 -9.01 -3.45
N ASP A 149 27.78 -10.02 -4.32
CA ASP A 149 28.28 -11.34 -3.97
C ASP A 149 29.72 -11.55 -4.48
N ARG A 150 30.60 -12.00 -3.58
CA ARG A 150 32.01 -12.32 -3.88
C ARG A 150 32.23 -13.79 -4.22
N SER A 151 31.26 -14.68 -3.98
CA SER A 151 31.41 -16.11 -4.32
C SER A 151 31.38 -16.41 -5.81
N GLU A 152 30.96 -15.47 -6.64
CA GLU A 152 30.91 -15.61 -8.09
C GLU A 152 32.13 -14.94 -8.76
N PRO A 153 33.16 -15.71 -9.17
CA PRO A 153 34.43 -15.16 -9.63
C PRO A 153 34.38 -14.54 -11.04
N SER A 154 33.24 -14.59 -11.74
CA SER A 154 33.16 -14.22 -13.16
C SER A 154 32.33 -12.98 -13.49
N ASN A 155 31.64 -12.35 -12.55
CA ASN A 155 30.96 -11.07 -12.77
C ASN A 155 30.70 -10.37 -11.44
N GLU A 156 30.74 -9.04 -11.43
CA GLU A 156 30.31 -8.20 -10.31
C GLU A 156 28.78 -8.28 -10.13
N ILE A 157 28.25 -9.45 -9.74
CA ILE A 157 26.81 -9.69 -9.67
C ILE A 157 26.28 -9.24 -8.33
N TYR A 158 25.27 -8.38 -8.37
CA TYR A 158 24.48 -8.01 -7.21
C TYR A 158 23.21 -8.86 -7.19
N LEU A 159 23.10 -9.71 -6.18
CA LEU A 159 22.00 -10.66 -6.02
C LEU A 159 20.95 -10.09 -5.06
N LEU A 160 19.69 -10.46 -5.29
CA LEU A 160 18.59 -10.12 -4.39
C LEU A 160 18.87 -10.71 -3.00
N VAL A 161 18.77 -9.88 -1.97
CA VAL A 161 18.90 -10.34 -0.60
C VAL A 161 17.61 -11.04 -0.19
N GLN A 162 17.71 -12.31 0.19
CA GLN A 162 16.57 -13.12 0.68
C GLN A 162 16.64 -13.41 2.18
N ASP A 163 17.81 -13.22 2.79
CA ASP A 163 18.03 -13.50 4.21
C ASP A 163 17.58 -12.33 5.09
N LYS A 164 16.73 -12.63 6.09
CA LYS A 164 16.34 -11.67 7.12
C LYS A 164 17.55 -11.31 7.99
N PRO A 165 17.68 -10.07 8.47
CA PRO A 165 16.72 -8.96 8.38
C PRO A 165 16.81 -8.15 7.08
N ASP A 166 17.82 -8.35 6.23
CA ASP A 166 18.14 -7.48 5.10
C ASP A 166 17.36 -7.81 3.81
N ALA A 167 16.41 -8.75 3.89
CA ALA A 167 15.71 -9.28 2.74
C ALA A 167 14.81 -8.25 2.03
N ALA A 168 14.54 -8.51 0.76
CA ALA A 168 13.47 -7.85 0.03
C ALA A 168 12.13 -8.02 0.75
N THR A 169 11.25 -7.01 0.65
CA THR A 169 10.00 -7.02 1.40
C THR A 169 8.85 -6.39 0.64
N LEU A 170 7.66 -6.88 0.90
CA LEU A 170 6.41 -6.24 0.47
C LEU A 170 6.14 -5.02 1.36
N THR A 171 5.40 -4.03 0.88
CA THR A 171 5.01 -2.86 1.69
C THR A 171 3.51 -2.64 1.63
N ALA A 172 2.91 -2.30 2.78
CA ALA A 172 1.49 -1.96 2.82
C ALA A 172 1.19 -0.67 2.07
N TYR A 173 2.17 0.25 2.02
CA TYR A 173 2.10 1.48 1.27
C TYR A 173 3.35 1.66 0.41
N ASN A 174 3.17 2.08 -0.84
CA ASN A 174 4.29 2.43 -1.70
C ASN A 174 4.79 3.86 -1.37
N PRO A 175 6.10 4.05 -1.11
CA PRO A 175 6.67 5.37 -0.80
C PRO A 175 6.54 6.41 -1.92
N PHE A 176 6.34 5.99 -3.17
CA PHE A 176 6.21 6.91 -4.30
C PHE A 176 4.79 7.46 -4.53
N PHE A 177 3.83 7.12 -3.65
CA PHE A 177 2.55 7.84 -3.53
C PHE A 177 2.67 8.90 -2.43
N PRO A 178 2.76 10.20 -2.76
CA PRO A 178 2.91 11.27 -1.77
C PRO A 178 1.80 11.26 -0.71
N GLU A 179 0.58 10.87 -1.09
CA GLU A 179 -0.60 10.86 -0.23
C GLU A 179 -0.49 9.80 0.87
N THR A 180 0.22 8.70 0.61
CA THR A 180 0.38 7.58 1.56
C THR A 180 1.78 7.45 2.13
N TYR A 181 2.71 8.36 1.81
CA TYR A 181 4.08 8.30 2.30
C TYR A 181 4.18 8.24 3.83
N ARG A 182 3.35 9.01 4.55
CA ARG A 182 3.30 8.96 6.01
C ARG A 182 2.88 7.59 6.54
N HIS A 183 1.95 6.93 5.85
CA HIS A 183 1.52 5.58 6.19
C HIS A 183 2.63 4.56 5.91
N TYR A 184 3.36 4.68 4.80
CA TYR A 184 4.56 3.87 4.55
C TYR A 184 5.59 3.99 5.68
N VAL A 185 5.88 5.23 6.11
CA VAL A 185 6.82 5.46 7.21
C VAL A 185 6.36 4.77 8.49
N GLN A 186 5.08 4.84 8.83
CA GLN A 186 4.55 4.27 10.08
C GLN A 186 4.37 2.74 10.01
N GLU A 187 3.80 2.23 8.93
CA GLU A 187 3.33 0.84 8.82
C GLU A 187 4.37 -0.11 8.25
N ASP A 188 5.43 0.40 7.60
CA ASP A 188 6.46 -0.43 7.01
C ASP A 188 7.85 -0.04 7.56
N LYS A 189 8.27 1.24 7.44
CA LYS A 189 9.62 1.65 7.85
C LYS A 189 9.84 1.63 9.37
N MET A 190 8.98 2.27 10.14
CA MET A 190 9.08 2.29 11.61
C MET A 190 8.87 0.90 12.19
N ALA A 191 7.94 0.13 11.63
CA ALA A 191 7.72 -1.26 12.01
C ALA A 191 8.97 -2.11 11.78
N TYR A 192 9.64 -1.98 10.63
CA TYR A 192 10.92 -2.63 10.39
C TYR A 192 12.00 -2.18 11.38
N ASP A 193 12.14 -0.87 11.62
CA ASP A 193 13.11 -0.32 12.56
C ASP A 193 12.88 -0.88 13.98
N ASP A 194 11.64 -0.93 14.43
CA ASP A 194 11.28 -1.41 15.76
C ASP A 194 11.41 -2.93 15.86
N CYS A 195 10.98 -3.70 14.86
CA CYS A 195 11.01 -5.17 14.89
C CYS A 195 12.39 -5.78 14.60
N CYS A 196 13.15 -5.23 13.64
CA CYS A 196 14.38 -5.83 13.13
C CYS A 196 15.67 -5.12 13.55
N LEU A 197 15.63 -3.82 13.86
CA LEU A 197 16.85 -3.06 14.27
C LEU A 197 16.98 -2.90 15.78
N LYS A 198 15.89 -2.50 16.43
CA LYS A 198 15.90 -2.08 17.84
C LYS A 198 15.46 -3.18 18.81
N SER A 199 14.92 -4.28 18.28
CA SER A 199 14.41 -5.41 19.06
C SER A 199 15.23 -6.69 18.80
N ASN A 200 14.81 -7.79 19.41
CA ASN A 200 15.41 -9.11 19.22
C ASN A 200 15.05 -9.75 17.85
N SER A 201 15.83 -10.75 17.43
CA SER A 201 15.68 -11.41 16.12
C SER A 201 14.32 -12.10 15.91
N LEU A 202 13.69 -12.61 16.98
CA LEU A 202 12.37 -13.27 16.90
C LEU A 202 11.27 -12.28 16.48
N LEU A 203 11.39 -11.01 16.84
CA LEU A 203 10.44 -9.98 16.44
C LEU A 203 10.60 -9.57 14.98
N CYS A 204 11.80 -9.72 14.41
CA CYS A 204 12.00 -9.54 12.98
C CYS A 204 11.26 -10.60 12.17
N ASP A 205 11.17 -11.84 12.66
CA ASP A 205 10.37 -12.87 12.00
C ASP A 205 8.89 -12.50 11.90
N LYS A 206 8.35 -11.83 12.93
CA LYS A 206 6.96 -11.31 12.93
C LYS A 206 6.76 -10.23 11.88
N PHE A 207 7.74 -9.37 11.64
CA PHE A 207 7.68 -8.40 10.54
C PHE A 207 7.55 -9.11 9.19
N TYR A 208 8.44 -10.07 8.93
CA TYR A 208 8.44 -10.82 7.68
C TYR A 208 7.28 -11.80 7.53
N GLU A 209 6.57 -12.16 8.60
CA GLU A 209 5.30 -12.91 8.49
C GLU A 209 4.20 -12.08 7.83
N LEU A 210 4.16 -10.77 8.12
CA LEU A 210 3.18 -9.83 7.54
C LEU A 210 3.70 -9.11 6.30
N ARG A 211 5.01 -9.12 6.06
CA ARG A 211 5.71 -8.56 4.90
C ARG A 211 6.72 -9.57 4.34
N PRO A 212 6.23 -10.70 3.78
CA PRO A 212 7.10 -11.79 3.39
C PRO A 212 8.06 -11.42 2.27
N VAL A 213 9.19 -12.12 2.28
CA VAL A 213 10.12 -12.15 1.16
C VAL A 213 9.46 -12.96 0.05
N GLY A 214 9.31 -12.37 -1.13
CA GLY A 214 8.84 -13.10 -2.31
C GLY A 214 9.99 -13.81 -3.03
N ASP A 215 9.66 -14.84 -3.80
CA ASP A 215 10.61 -15.42 -4.75
C ASP A 215 11.07 -14.39 -5.77
N CYS A 216 12.33 -14.45 -6.15
CA CYS A 216 12.85 -13.63 -7.23
C CYS A 216 12.49 -14.23 -8.59
N GLU A 217 12.53 -13.39 -9.62
CA GLU A 217 12.33 -13.78 -11.02
C GLU A 217 13.66 -13.68 -11.77
N SER A 218 14.11 -14.78 -12.37
CA SER A 218 15.37 -14.81 -13.11
C SER A 218 15.25 -14.17 -14.50
N ASP A 219 14.04 -14.19 -15.07
CA ASP A 219 13.75 -13.63 -16.39
C ASP A 219 12.47 -12.75 -16.34
N PRO A 220 12.54 -11.56 -15.73
CA PRO A 220 11.36 -10.73 -15.54
C PRO A 220 10.87 -10.17 -16.89
N PRO A 221 9.56 -10.21 -17.18
CA PRO A 221 9.02 -9.65 -18.41
C PRO A 221 9.21 -8.11 -18.42
N PHE A 222 9.71 -7.59 -19.55
CA PHE A 222 9.90 -6.15 -19.75
C PHE A 222 8.60 -5.51 -20.24
N VAL A 223 7.97 -4.69 -19.39
CA VAL A 223 6.77 -3.92 -19.74
C VAL A 223 7.05 -2.44 -19.45
N PHE A 224 6.85 -1.55 -20.43
CA PHE A 224 6.97 -0.12 -20.18
C PHE A 224 5.82 0.34 -19.28
N ALA A 225 6.14 0.85 -18.09
CA ALA A 225 5.14 1.37 -17.16
C ALA A 225 4.54 2.72 -17.61
N TRP A 226 5.26 3.48 -18.45
CA TRP A 226 4.85 4.81 -18.94
C TRP A 226 3.98 4.76 -20.20
N LEU A 227 3.98 3.64 -20.91
CA LEU A 227 3.26 3.46 -22.17
C LEU A 227 2.10 2.49 -21.91
N CYS A 228 1.01 3.00 -21.34
CA CYS A 228 -0.18 2.20 -21.19
C CYS A 228 -1.46 3.00 -21.42
N CYS A 229 -2.43 2.28 -21.96
CA CYS A 229 -3.85 2.59 -21.77
C CYS A 229 -4.22 2.11 -20.36
N ASP A 230 -4.30 3.03 -19.42
CA ASP A 230 -4.89 2.76 -18.11
C ASP A 230 -6.40 2.62 -18.28
N ILE A 231 -6.92 1.41 -18.05
CA ILE A 231 -8.36 1.16 -17.96
C ILE A 231 -8.72 1.27 -16.49
N VAL A 232 -9.64 2.18 -16.17
CA VAL A 232 -10.26 2.24 -14.83
C VAL A 232 -11.65 1.63 -14.94
N THR A 233 -11.91 0.58 -14.16
CA THR A 233 -13.23 -0.05 -14.10
C THR A 233 -14.22 0.79 -13.30
N LEU A 234 -15.52 0.47 -13.38
CA LEU A 234 -16.59 1.21 -12.70
C LEU A 234 -16.50 1.15 -11.16
N ASP A 235 -15.76 0.19 -10.61
CA ASP A 235 -15.42 0.09 -9.18
C ASP A 235 -14.06 0.73 -8.85
N GLU A 236 -13.60 1.67 -9.70
CA GLU A 236 -12.40 2.49 -9.52
C GLU A 236 -11.07 1.72 -9.50
N ARG A 237 -11.04 0.50 -10.04
CA ARG A 237 -9.80 -0.29 -10.11
C ARG A 237 -9.07 -0.02 -11.43
N GLY A 238 -7.81 0.38 -11.31
CA GLY A 238 -6.92 0.58 -12.44
C GLY A 238 -6.34 -0.75 -12.94
N TYR A 239 -6.27 -0.91 -14.25
CA TYR A 239 -5.60 -2.01 -14.93
C TYR A 239 -4.79 -1.47 -16.11
N THR A 240 -3.60 -2.02 -16.31
CA THR A 240 -2.80 -1.76 -17.51
C THR A 240 -3.14 -2.78 -18.58
N PHE A 241 -3.53 -2.31 -19.77
CA PHE A 241 -3.89 -3.17 -20.90
C PHE A 241 -3.18 -2.74 -22.18
N ASN A 242 -2.39 -3.65 -22.78
CA ASN A 242 -1.59 -3.42 -24.00
C ASN A 242 -1.97 -4.41 -25.12
N GLY A 243 -3.26 -4.69 -25.28
CA GLY A 243 -3.75 -5.50 -26.39
C GLY A 243 -3.91 -4.68 -27.67
N TRP A 244 -3.53 -5.25 -28.82
CA TRP A 244 -3.79 -4.71 -30.16
C TRP A 244 -5.02 -5.39 -30.77
N GLY A 245 -6.08 -4.63 -31.03
CA GLY A 245 -7.30 -5.14 -31.65
C GLY A 245 -8.58 -4.48 -31.17
N GLU A 246 -9.69 -5.23 -31.27
CA GLU A 246 -11.02 -4.78 -30.85
C GLU A 246 -11.46 -5.50 -29.59
N TYR A 247 -11.97 -4.73 -28.64
CA TYR A 247 -12.32 -5.20 -27.31
C TYR A 247 -13.72 -4.76 -26.94
N THR A 248 -14.47 -5.65 -26.30
CA THR A 248 -15.76 -5.29 -25.70
C THR A 248 -15.49 -4.79 -24.29
N MET A 249 -15.79 -3.52 -24.04
CA MET A 249 -15.49 -2.83 -22.79
C MET A 249 -16.63 -2.98 -21.78
N VAL A 250 -17.87 -2.86 -22.25
CA VAL A 250 -19.08 -2.97 -21.41
C VAL A 250 -20.13 -3.77 -22.17
N THR A 251 -20.78 -4.67 -21.47
CA THR A 251 -22.06 -5.26 -21.90
C THR A 251 -23.06 -5.16 -20.76
N ALA A 252 -24.26 -4.70 -21.06
CA ALA A 252 -25.39 -4.74 -20.15
C ALA A 252 -26.56 -5.41 -20.85
N SER A 253 -27.26 -6.29 -20.13
CA SER A 253 -28.35 -7.10 -20.67
C SER A 253 -29.71 -6.74 -20.07
N SER A 254 -29.74 -5.93 -19.00
CA SER A 254 -30.95 -5.53 -18.28
C SER A 254 -30.71 -4.21 -17.53
N PRO A 255 -31.65 -3.24 -17.56
CA PRO A 255 -32.96 -3.30 -18.24
C PRO A 255 -32.91 -3.04 -19.75
N VAL A 256 -31.77 -2.58 -20.28
CA VAL A 256 -31.57 -2.30 -21.71
C VAL A 256 -30.32 -3.03 -22.21
N ALA A 257 -30.38 -3.54 -23.43
CA ALA A 257 -29.24 -4.14 -24.11
C ALA A 257 -28.29 -3.03 -24.58
N PHE A 258 -27.13 -2.92 -23.94
CA PHE A 258 -26.09 -1.95 -24.25
C PHE A 258 -24.74 -2.65 -24.44
N THR A 259 -24.01 -2.25 -25.48
CA THR A 259 -22.64 -2.72 -25.73
C THR A 259 -21.74 -1.52 -26.03
N LEU A 260 -20.59 -1.45 -25.36
CA LEU A 260 -19.50 -0.54 -25.69
C LEU A 260 -18.31 -1.36 -26.15
N GLN A 261 -17.81 -1.07 -27.34
CA GLN A 261 -16.58 -1.63 -27.90
C GLN A 261 -15.54 -0.54 -28.10
N ALA A 262 -14.28 -0.92 -28.03
CA ALA A 262 -13.15 -0.05 -28.29
C ALA A 262 -12.15 -0.74 -29.21
N ARG A 263 -11.46 0.04 -30.03
CA ARG A 263 -10.35 -0.43 -30.85
C ARG A 263 -9.07 0.23 -30.37
N THR A 264 -8.01 -0.56 -30.32
CA THR A 264 -6.65 -0.07 -30.10
C THR A 264 -5.80 -0.24 -31.36
N ASP A 265 -4.85 0.67 -31.56
CA ASP A 265 -3.84 0.56 -32.62
C ASP A 265 -2.44 0.89 -32.10
N LEU A 266 -1.42 0.55 -32.90
CA LEU A 266 -0.02 0.83 -32.55
C LEU A 266 0.26 2.33 -32.56
N VAL A 267 1.03 2.79 -31.56
CA VAL A 267 1.44 4.19 -31.48
C VAL A 267 2.54 4.48 -32.49
N GLU A 268 2.33 5.49 -33.32
CA GLU A 268 3.36 6.07 -34.19
C GLU A 268 4.21 7.06 -33.39
N THR A 269 5.54 6.89 -33.38
CA THR A 269 6.47 7.80 -32.72
C THR A 269 6.62 9.10 -33.51
N GLU A 270 7.18 10.15 -32.92
CA GLU A 270 7.43 11.44 -33.62
C GLU A 270 8.30 11.29 -34.89
N SER A 271 9.03 10.19 -35.01
CA SER A 271 9.84 9.81 -36.19
C SER A 271 9.07 9.02 -37.26
N GLY A 272 7.75 8.82 -37.11
CA GLY A 272 6.91 8.06 -38.04
C GLY A 272 7.08 6.54 -37.95
N LYS A 273 7.65 6.03 -36.86
CA LYS A 273 7.86 4.59 -36.65
C LYS A 273 6.79 4.03 -35.72
N LEU A 274 6.19 2.90 -36.10
CA LEU A 274 5.28 2.18 -35.20
C LEU A 274 6.07 1.59 -34.01
N SER A 275 5.58 1.86 -32.80
CA SER A 275 6.07 1.27 -31.56
C SER A 275 5.26 0.02 -31.20
N ASN A 276 5.72 -0.74 -30.20
CA ASN A 276 5.00 -1.89 -29.66
C ASN A 276 3.92 -1.49 -28.63
N ALA A 277 3.68 -0.19 -28.43
CA ALA A 277 2.63 0.31 -27.52
C ALA A 277 1.31 0.48 -28.27
N THR A 278 0.20 0.31 -27.56
CA THR A 278 -1.15 0.44 -28.12
C THR A 278 -1.92 1.59 -27.50
N VAL A 279 -2.70 2.32 -28.31
CA VAL A 279 -3.61 3.39 -27.88
C VAL A 279 -5.02 3.17 -28.40
N PHE A 280 -6.04 3.65 -27.68
CA PHE A 280 -7.40 3.66 -28.18
C PHE A 280 -7.54 4.60 -29.38
N THR A 281 -8.05 4.07 -30.49
CA THR A 281 -8.26 4.81 -31.74
C THR A 281 -9.72 4.89 -32.14
N ALA A 282 -10.60 4.09 -31.55
CA ALA A 282 -12.04 4.21 -31.77
C ALA A 282 -12.86 3.65 -30.61
N PHE A 283 -14.08 4.17 -30.48
CA PHE A 283 -15.12 3.65 -29.61
C PHE A 283 -16.43 3.51 -30.39
N GLY A 284 -17.16 2.43 -30.13
CA GLY A 284 -18.49 2.18 -30.68
C GLY A 284 -19.44 1.79 -29.57
N ALA A 285 -20.57 2.49 -29.47
CA ALA A 285 -21.64 2.18 -28.52
C ALA A 285 -22.92 1.80 -29.27
N GLU A 286 -23.59 0.76 -28.81
CA GLU A 286 -24.87 0.30 -29.32
C GLU A 286 -25.86 0.15 -28.17
N GLU A 287 -27.00 0.84 -28.29
CA GLU A 287 -28.17 0.72 -27.42
C GLU A 287 -29.39 0.70 -28.33
N ASN A 288 -30.04 -0.46 -28.51
CA ASN A 288 -31.03 -0.65 -29.57
C ASN A 288 -32.09 0.46 -29.66
N PRO A 289 -32.32 1.10 -30.84
CA PRO A 289 -31.69 0.88 -32.16
C PRO A 289 -30.52 1.84 -32.47
N THR A 290 -30.05 2.59 -31.48
CA THR A 290 -29.06 3.65 -31.63
C THR A 290 -27.65 3.07 -31.65
N ARG A 291 -26.86 3.50 -32.64
CA ARG A 291 -25.43 3.19 -32.74
C ARG A 291 -24.65 4.48 -32.89
N VAL A 292 -23.59 4.61 -32.12
CA VAL A 292 -22.70 5.78 -32.14
C VAL A 292 -21.27 5.29 -32.23
N PHE A 293 -20.50 5.89 -33.14
CA PHE A 293 -19.09 5.57 -33.33
C PHE A 293 -18.27 6.85 -33.29
N PHE A 294 -17.14 6.80 -32.60
CA PHE A 294 -16.17 7.88 -32.50
C PHE A 294 -14.81 7.35 -32.89
N GLY A 295 -14.20 7.98 -33.90
CA GLY A 295 -12.78 7.81 -34.20
C GLY A 295 -11.97 8.82 -33.41
N LEU A 296 -10.90 8.36 -32.77
CA LEU A 296 -9.89 9.19 -32.17
C LEU A 296 -8.71 9.25 -33.14
N ASP A 297 -8.29 10.46 -33.49
CA ASP A 297 -7.01 10.64 -34.17
C ASP A 297 -5.89 10.61 -33.12
N PRO A 298 -5.09 9.54 -33.04
CA PRO A 298 -4.03 9.43 -32.04
C PRO A 298 -2.95 10.52 -32.19
N ASN A 299 -2.92 11.24 -33.33
CA ASN A 299 -1.98 12.33 -33.60
C ASN A 299 -2.53 13.71 -33.24
N THR A 300 -3.79 13.83 -32.81
CA THR A 300 -4.31 15.09 -32.29
C THR A 300 -3.78 15.35 -30.87
N LYS A 301 -2.74 16.19 -30.75
CA LYS A 301 -2.13 16.67 -29.49
C LYS A 301 -3.07 17.56 -28.64
N ASN A 302 -4.33 17.16 -28.41
CA ASN A 302 -5.30 17.92 -27.64
C ASN A 302 -5.90 17.11 -26.47
N CYS A 303 -5.06 16.41 -25.71
CA CYS A 303 -5.35 16.17 -24.29
C CYS A 303 -4.81 17.36 -23.48
N ASN A 304 -5.42 18.54 -23.64
CA ASN A 304 -5.27 19.58 -22.64
C ASN A 304 -6.00 19.12 -21.39
N ASN A 305 -5.27 18.48 -20.48
CA ASN A 305 -5.69 18.36 -19.09
C ASN A 305 -5.74 19.77 -18.48
N THR A 306 -6.80 20.53 -18.78
CA THR A 306 -7.23 21.61 -17.91
C THR A 306 -7.76 20.95 -16.65
N TYR A 307 -6.86 20.74 -15.71
CA TYR A 307 -7.15 20.49 -14.31
C TYR A 307 -7.99 21.67 -13.83
N TYR A 308 -9.29 21.46 -13.58
CA TYR A 308 -10.09 22.43 -12.85
C TYR A 308 -9.78 22.23 -11.36
N PRO A 309 -9.24 23.24 -10.65
CA PRO A 309 -9.16 23.20 -9.21
C PRO A 309 -10.54 23.53 -8.64
N SER A 310 -11.07 22.65 -7.79
CA SER A 310 -12.04 22.98 -6.75
C SER A 310 -11.75 22.15 -5.53
#